data_AF-A0A966V8Z5-F1
#
_entry.id   AF-A0A966V8Z5-F1
#
_cell.length_a   1.000
_cell.length_b   1.000
_cell.length_c   1.000
_cell.angle_alpha   90.00
_cell.angle_beta   90.00
_cell.angle_gamma   90.00
#
_symmetry.space_group_name_H-M   'P 1'
#
loop_
_entity.id
_entity.type
_entity.pdbx_description
1 polymer ?
#
loop_
_entity_poly.entity_id
_entity_poly.type
_entity_poly.pdbx_seq_one_letter_code
_entity_poly.pdbx_strand_id
1 'polypeptide(L)'
;ARLSDDELKQYTNNPQALAELVYGHKSPVGKLMGNNEPGDGYKYRGRGFIQITGKKNYERFGSQIGVDLVKNPDLANDPVIAAKISALFVKQGLKGRMDFKSQSEANRAVTQVIGGAGLDLSKGIGAEILTKVDKYSTQYADAGSASMVASTPTIGTTTSNASAEVNAAKKQQPNQVVMNINNSNSTAVKIGAPQGSSTTIARPIT
;
A
#
# COMPACT_ATOMS: atom_id res chain seq x y z
N ALA A 1 20.39 15.42 13.70
CA ALA A 1 20.54 16.83 13.34
C ALA A 1 19.28 17.27 12.60
N ARG A 2 18.78 18.48 12.84
CA ARG A 2 17.71 19.07 12.02
C ARG A 2 18.39 19.77 10.83
N LEU A 3 17.98 19.45 9.61
CA LEU A 3 18.42 20.16 8.41
C LEU A 3 17.84 21.57 8.42
N SER A 4 18.58 22.53 7.88
CA SER A 4 18.09 23.86 7.58
C SER A 4 17.13 23.85 6.39
N ASP A 5 16.33 24.91 6.24
CA ASP A 5 15.39 25.05 5.12
C ASP A 5 16.11 25.05 3.76
N ASP A 6 17.32 25.60 3.70
CA ASP A 6 18.11 25.61 2.47
C ASP A 6 18.65 24.22 2.11
N GLU A 7 19.03 23.42 3.10
CA GLU A 7 19.41 22.01 2.88
C GLU A 7 18.20 21.16 2.45
N LEU A 8 17.00 21.46 2.97
CA LEU A 8 15.78 20.74 2.62
C LEU A 8 15.37 20.91 1.14
N LYS A 9 15.68 22.05 0.52
CA LYS A 9 15.39 22.31 -0.90
C LYS A 9 15.98 21.24 -1.83
N GLN A 10 17.09 20.61 -1.45
CA GLN A 10 17.74 19.56 -2.23
C GLN A 10 16.90 18.27 -2.33
N TYR A 11 15.95 18.09 -1.42
CA TYR A 11 15.07 16.93 -1.36
C TYR A 11 13.68 17.20 -1.97
N THR A 12 13.34 18.46 -2.22
CA THR A 12 12.10 18.87 -2.88
C THR A 12 12.05 18.30 -4.30
N ASN A 13 10.94 17.67 -4.67
CA ASN A 13 10.76 16.98 -5.96
C ASN A 13 11.76 15.84 -6.24
N ASN A 14 12.50 15.38 -5.22
CA ASN A 14 13.42 14.26 -5.32
C ASN A 14 13.02 13.13 -4.33
N PRO A 15 12.05 12.27 -4.71
CA PRO A 15 11.53 11.26 -3.79
C PRO A 15 12.59 10.20 -3.41
N GLN A 16 13.59 9.96 -4.27
CA GLN A 16 14.70 9.07 -3.97
C GLN A 16 15.60 9.64 -2.88
N ALA A 17 16.05 10.89 -3.04
CA ALA A 17 16.86 11.55 -2.03
C ALA A 17 16.10 11.70 -0.71
N LEU A 18 14.81 12.06 -0.77
CA LEU A 18 13.98 12.19 0.42
C LEU A 18 13.81 10.86 1.16
N ALA A 19 13.55 9.77 0.43
CA ALA A 19 13.43 8.45 1.03
C ALA A 19 14.77 7.96 1.62
N GLU A 20 15.90 8.26 0.97
CA GLU A 20 17.23 7.94 1.50
C GLU A 20 17.58 8.79 2.74
N LEU A 21 17.15 10.06 2.78
CA LEU A 21 17.32 10.90 3.96
C LEU A 21 16.57 10.34 5.17
N VAL A 22 15.31 9.94 4.98
CA VAL A 22 14.43 9.49 6.09
C VAL A 22 14.69 8.04 6.46
N TYR A 23 14.80 7.15 5.48
CA TYR A 23 14.84 5.70 5.66
C TYR A 23 16.14 5.04 5.19
N GLY A 24 17.09 5.78 4.63
CA GLY A 24 18.33 5.21 4.10
C GLY A 24 19.29 4.70 5.18
N HIS A 25 20.37 4.07 4.73
CA HIS A 25 21.36 3.43 5.60
C HIS A 25 22.07 4.36 6.59
N LYS A 26 22.07 5.66 6.33
CA LYS A 26 22.64 6.68 7.24
C LYS A 26 21.64 7.14 8.30
N SER A 27 20.34 6.93 8.09
CA SER A 27 19.29 7.31 9.05
C SER A 27 19.23 6.31 10.20
N PRO A 28 19.13 6.76 11.48
CA PRO A 28 18.86 5.87 12.60
C PRO A 28 17.60 5.02 12.40
N VAL A 29 16.54 5.61 11.82
CA VAL A 29 15.29 4.91 11.52
C VAL A 29 15.51 3.86 10.45
N GLY A 30 16.26 4.19 9.39
CA GLY A 30 16.62 3.25 8.33
C GLY A 30 17.35 2.01 8.85
N LYS A 31 18.36 2.22 9.71
CA LYS A 31 19.12 1.12 10.34
C LYS A 31 18.23 0.20 11.18
N LEU A 32 17.31 0.77 11.97
CA LEU A 32 16.34 -0.03 12.75
C LEU A 32 15.40 -0.85 11.87
N MET A 33 15.16 -0.38 10.65
CA MET A 33 14.35 -1.02 9.62
C MET A 33 15.13 -2.02 8.73
N GLY A 34 16.43 -2.20 8.99
CA GLY A 34 17.30 -3.11 8.24
C GLY A 34 17.81 -2.54 6.91
N ASN A 35 17.64 -1.24 6.67
CA ASN A 35 18.21 -0.56 5.51
C ASN A 35 19.68 -0.25 5.84
N ASN A 36 20.60 -0.96 5.19
CA ASN A 36 22.03 -0.93 5.51
C ASN A 36 22.89 -0.53 4.30
N GLU A 37 22.31 -0.52 3.10
CA GLU A 37 23.00 -0.15 1.87
C GLU A 37 22.51 1.20 1.30
N PRO A 38 23.37 1.93 0.58
CA PRO A 38 22.94 3.10 -0.19
C PRO A 38 21.77 2.77 -1.13
N GLY A 39 20.70 3.58 -1.04
CA GLY A 39 19.50 3.43 -1.88
C GLY A 39 18.43 2.52 -1.28
N ASP A 40 18.70 1.82 -0.17
CA ASP A 40 17.71 1.00 0.53
C ASP A 40 16.50 1.84 0.97
N GLY A 41 16.69 3.13 1.30
CA GLY A 41 15.60 4.00 1.75
C GLY A 41 14.50 4.14 0.69
N TYR A 42 14.90 4.34 -0.57
CA TYR A 42 13.94 4.40 -1.68
C TYR A 42 13.49 3.02 -2.15
N LYS A 43 14.40 2.03 -2.17
CA LYS A 43 14.09 0.66 -2.61
C LYS A 43 12.98 0.05 -1.77
N TYR A 44 13.07 0.17 -0.44
CA TYR A 44 12.11 -0.36 0.54
C TYR A 44 11.19 0.71 1.13
N ARG A 45 10.83 1.74 0.34
CA ARG A 45 9.79 2.72 0.69
C ARG A 45 8.43 2.07 0.93
N GLY A 46 7.52 2.80 1.58
CA GLY A 46 6.15 2.34 1.88
C GLY A 46 5.39 1.84 0.65
N ARG A 47 4.79 0.64 0.74
CA ARG A 47 3.94 0.03 -0.30
C ARG A 47 2.78 -0.79 0.29
N GLY A 48 1.76 -1.04 -0.53
CA GLY A 48 0.60 -1.84 -0.19
C GLY A 48 -0.38 -1.17 0.79
N PHE A 49 -1.48 -1.85 1.12
CA PHE A 49 -2.60 -1.26 1.88
C PHE A 49 -2.23 -0.77 3.29
N ILE A 50 -1.22 -1.39 3.91
CA ILE A 50 -0.74 -1.05 5.26
C ILE A 50 0.63 -0.36 5.26
N GLN A 51 1.13 0.08 4.10
CA GLN A 51 2.39 0.83 3.96
C GLN A 51 3.61 0.17 4.62
N ILE A 52 3.90 -1.09 4.28
CA ILE A 52 5.12 -1.75 4.78
C ILE A 52 6.37 -1.01 4.30
N THR A 53 7.29 -0.72 5.23
CA THR A 53 8.49 0.08 4.98
C THR A 53 9.71 -0.59 5.59
N GLY A 54 10.85 -0.55 4.89
CA GLY A 54 12.14 -1.06 5.38
C GLY A 54 12.42 -2.52 5.03
N LYS A 55 13.67 -2.82 4.67
CA LYS A 55 14.13 -4.14 4.19
C LYS A 55 13.70 -5.29 5.10
N LYS A 56 13.80 -5.11 6.42
CA LYS A 56 13.40 -6.12 7.41
C LYS A 56 11.93 -6.54 7.27
N ASN A 57 11.03 -5.61 6.96
CA ASN A 57 9.62 -5.92 6.75
C ASN A 57 9.40 -6.62 5.41
N TYR A 58 10.10 -6.22 4.36
CA TYR A 58 10.04 -6.88 3.06
C TYR A 58 10.54 -8.34 3.15
N GLU A 59 11.64 -8.58 3.85
CA GLU A 59 12.15 -9.94 4.15
C GLU A 59 11.14 -10.77 4.94
N ARG A 60 10.62 -10.21 6.04
CA ARG A 60 9.70 -10.91 6.93
C ARG A 60 8.39 -11.28 6.25
N PHE A 61 7.72 -10.33 5.60
CA PHE A 61 6.44 -10.62 4.96
C PHE A 61 6.62 -11.45 3.68
N GLY A 62 7.67 -11.17 2.90
CA GLY A 62 7.98 -11.91 1.69
C GLY A 62 8.20 -13.40 1.97
N SER A 63 9.02 -13.74 2.96
CA SER A 63 9.25 -15.14 3.36
C SER A 63 7.98 -15.84 3.81
N GLN A 64 7.10 -15.15 4.56
CA GLN A 64 5.85 -15.73 5.07
C GLN A 64 4.80 -15.99 3.99
N ILE A 65 4.80 -15.21 2.90
CA ILE A 65 3.87 -15.40 1.77
C ILE A 65 4.51 -16.15 0.59
N GLY A 66 5.79 -16.55 0.70
CA GLY A 66 6.53 -17.23 -0.35
C GLY A 66 6.85 -16.34 -1.57
N VAL A 67 7.03 -15.04 -1.38
CA VAL A 67 7.36 -14.08 -2.45
C VAL A 67 8.66 -13.35 -2.10
N ASP A 68 9.61 -13.32 -3.02
CA ASP A 68 10.86 -12.55 -2.84
C ASP A 68 10.63 -11.05 -3.05
N LEU A 69 10.15 -10.40 -2.00
CA LEU A 69 9.93 -8.95 -1.94
C LEU A 69 11.24 -8.17 -1.77
N VAL A 70 12.36 -8.80 -1.41
CA VAL A 70 13.65 -8.13 -1.27
C VAL A 70 14.24 -7.83 -2.64
N LYS A 71 14.16 -8.82 -3.53
CA LYS A 71 14.55 -8.68 -4.93
C LYS A 71 13.51 -7.87 -5.72
N ASN A 72 12.21 -8.08 -5.44
CA ASN A 72 11.11 -7.47 -6.19
C ASN A 72 10.15 -6.68 -5.26
N PRO A 73 10.58 -5.55 -4.67
CA PRO A 73 9.77 -4.82 -3.69
C PRO A 73 8.48 -4.23 -4.26
N ASP A 74 8.42 -3.94 -5.56
CA ASP A 74 7.20 -3.40 -6.18
C ASP A 74 6.03 -4.39 -6.21
N LEU A 75 6.29 -5.71 -6.05
CA LEU A 75 5.25 -6.72 -5.89
C LEU A 75 4.37 -6.48 -4.66
N ALA A 76 4.83 -5.73 -3.66
CA ALA A 76 4.01 -5.35 -2.51
C ALA A 76 2.82 -4.43 -2.88
N ASN A 77 2.80 -3.86 -4.09
CA ASN A 77 1.67 -3.10 -4.63
C ASN A 77 0.67 -3.95 -5.43
N ASP A 78 1.02 -5.21 -5.74
CA ASP A 78 0.04 -6.13 -6.33
C ASP A 78 -1.12 -6.34 -5.31
N PRO A 79 -2.39 -6.17 -5.70
CA PRO A 79 -3.50 -6.24 -4.76
C PRO A 79 -3.61 -7.56 -3.99
N VAL A 80 -3.27 -8.70 -4.62
CA VAL A 80 -3.34 -10.02 -3.98
C VAL A 80 -2.22 -10.16 -2.96
N ILE A 81 -1.01 -9.75 -3.32
CA ILE A 81 0.14 -9.74 -2.40
C ILE A 81 -0.09 -8.76 -1.24
N ALA A 82 -0.56 -7.54 -1.53
CA ALA A 82 -0.88 -6.53 -0.53
C ALA A 82 -1.96 -7.02 0.45
N ALA A 83 -2.99 -7.73 -0.03
CA ALA A 83 -4.02 -8.33 0.82
C ALA A 83 -3.44 -9.41 1.75
N LYS A 84 -2.59 -10.31 1.24
CA LYS A 84 -1.88 -11.32 2.06
C LYS A 84 -1.02 -10.67 3.14
N ILE A 85 -0.24 -9.64 2.79
CA ILE A 85 0.59 -8.88 3.73
C ILE A 85 -0.29 -8.26 4.83
N SER A 86 -1.40 -7.62 4.44
CA SER A 86 -2.32 -6.97 5.37
C SER A 86 -2.95 -7.97 6.34
N ALA A 87 -3.43 -9.11 5.84
CA ALA A 87 -3.99 -10.18 6.66
C ALA A 87 -2.96 -10.74 7.66
N LEU A 88 -1.71 -10.96 7.22
CA LEU A 88 -0.62 -11.41 8.10
C LEU A 88 -0.28 -10.38 9.17
N PHE A 89 -0.17 -9.11 8.79
CA PHE A 89 0.12 -8.01 9.71
C PHE A 89 -0.94 -7.92 10.81
N VAL A 90 -2.23 -7.93 10.43
CA VAL A 90 -3.34 -7.91 11.38
C VAL A 90 -3.32 -9.14 12.28
N LYS A 91 -3.16 -10.35 11.71
CA LYS A 91 -3.07 -11.60 12.48
C LYS A 91 -1.97 -11.56 13.53
N GLN A 92 -0.79 -11.05 13.16
CA GLN A 92 0.36 -10.96 14.06
C GLN A 92 0.18 -9.88 15.11
N GLY A 93 -0.36 -8.71 14.74
CA GLY A 93 -0.61 -7.60 15.67
C GLY A 93 -1.67 -7.94 16.71
N LEU A 94 -2.66 -8.76 16.35
CA LEU A 94 -3.66 -9.29 17.26
C LEU A 94 -3.11 -10.38 18.19
N LYS A 95 -1.91 -10.92 17.92
CA LYS A 95 -1.26 -11.97 18.72
C LYS A 95 -2.18 -13.18 18.96
N GLY A 96 -2.97 -13.54 17.95
CA GLY A 96 -3.93 -14.66 18.03
C GLY A 96 -5.30 -14.32 18.62
N ARG A 97 -5.54 -13.08 19.08
CA ARG A 97 -6.87 -12.63 19.53
C ARG A 97 -7.80 -12.45 18.33
N MET A 98 -8.66 -13.45 18.09
CA MET A 98 -9.61 -13.46 16.98
C MET A 98 -11.05 -13.77 17.43
N ASP A 99 -11.26 -14.00 18.72
CA ASP A 99 -12.54 -14.39 19.32
C ASP A 99 -13.38 -13.18 19.75
N PHE A 100 -13.47 -12.17 18.88
CA PHE A 100 -14.23 -10.93 19.13
C PHE A 100 -15.72 -11.22 19.34
N LYS A 101 -16.33 -10.51 20.28
CA LYS A 101 -17.76 -10.65 20.63
C LYS A 101 -18.66 -9.75 19.79
N SER A 102 -18.08 -8.80 19.06
CA SER A 102 -18.83 -7.91 18.16
C SER A 102 -17.95 -7.35 17.04
N GLN A 103 -18.58 -6.87 15.96
CA GLN A 103 -17.89 -6.17 14.88
C GLN A 103 -17.15 -4.91 15.40
N SER A 104 -17.74 -4.16 16.34
CA SER A 104 -17.11 -2.97 16.91
C SER A 104 -15.84 -3.32 17.70
N GLU A 105 -15.84 -4.44 18.43
CA GLU A 105 -14.64 -4.92 19.13
C GLU A 105 -13.52 -5.27 18.13
N ALA A 106 -13.86 -5.97 17.06
CA ALA A 106 -12.93 -6.30 15.98
C ALA A 106 -12.39 -5.03 15.29
N ASN A 107 -13.27 -4.09 14.96
CA ASN A 107 -12.93 -2.82 14.32
C ASN A 107 -11.93 -2.02 15.17
N ARG A 108 -12.19 -1.90 16.48
CA ARG A 108 -11.28 -1.22 17.41
C ARG A 108 -9.91 -1.91 17.46
N ALA A 109 -9.90 -3.24 17.57
CA ALA A 109 -8.66 -4.01 17.66
C ALA A 109 -7.81 -3.90 16.39
N VAL A 110 -8.42 -4.10 15.21
CA VAL A 110 -7.74 -4.01 13.91
C VAL A 110 -7.26 -2.57 13.63
N THR A 111 -8.08 -1.57 13.94
CA THR A 111 -7.70 -0.15 13.78
C THR A 111 -6.49 0.18 14.64
N GLN A 112 -6.46 -0.27 15.90
CA GLN A 112 -5.29 -0.05 16.77
C GLN A 112 -4.04 -0.76 16.24
N VAL A 113 -4.17 -1.99 15.71
CA VAL A 113 -3.05 -2.73 15.14
C VAL A 113 -2.45 -1.99 13.94
N ILE A 114 -3.28 -1.48 13.04
CA ILE A 114 -2.83 -0.74 11.83
C ILE A 114 -2.30 0.65 12.20
N GLY A 115 -3.02 1.38 13.06
CA GLY A 115 -2.66 2.74 13.49
C GLY A 115 -1.51 2.82 14.49
N GLY A 116 -1.12 1.68 15.07
CA GLY A 116 -0.07 1.58 16.08
C GLY A 116 -0.53 2.05 17.47
N ALA A 117 0.31 1.79 18.48
CA ALA A 117 -0.02 2.04 19.90
C ALA A 117 -0.20 3.53 20.26
N GLY A 118 0.33 4.45 19.44
CA GLY A 118 0.20 5.89 19.67
C GLY A 118 -1.12 6.50 19.20
N LEU A 119 -1.97 5.73 18.49
CA LEU A 119 -3.26 6.22 18.03
C LEU A 119 -4.29 6.15 19.15
N ASP A 120 -4.79 7.31 19.59
CA ASP A 120 -5.90 7.39 20.56
C ASP A 120 -7.24 7.25 19.83
N LEU A 121 -7.94 6.14 20.07
CA LEU A 121 -9.25 5.86 19.44
C LEU A 121 -10.43 6.57 20.10
N SER A 122 -10.21 7.28 21.21
CA SER A 122 -11.27 8.02 21.92
C SER A 122 -11.41 9.47 21.48
N LYS A 123 -10.41 10.03 20.80
CA LYS A 123 -10.40 11.44 20.39
C LYS A 123 -9.58 11.70 19.12
N GLY A 124 -9.79 12.88 18.54
CA GLY A 124 -9.05 13.32 17.35
C GLY A 124 -9.19 12.34 16.18
N ILE A 125 -8.12 12.23 15.39
CA ILE A 125 -8.12 11.44 14.16
C ILE A 125 -8.41 9.95 14.39
N GLY A 126 -8.04 9.38 15.54
CA GLY A 126 -8.32 7.97 15.83
C GLY A 126 -9.81 7.69 16.03
N ALA A 127 -10.53 8.57 16.73
CA ALA A 127 -11.99 8.48 16.86
C ALA A 127 -12.70 8.65 15.51
N GLU A 128 -12.23 9.58 14.67
CA GLU A 128 -12.78 9.78 13.32
C GLU A 128 -12.56 8.55 12.42
N ILE A 129 -11.36 7.94 12.48
CA ILE A 129 -11.06 6.70 11.76
C ILE A 129 -12.00 5.59 12.25
N LEU A 130 -12.10 5.38 13.55
CA LEU A 130 -12.94 4.30 14.11
C LEU A 130 -14.41 4.48 13.72
N THR A 131 -14.93 5.71 13.78
CA THR A 131 -16.30 6.02 13.35
C THR A 131 -16.54 5.65 11.88
N LYS A 132 -15.57 5.95 10.99
CA LYS A 132 -15.65 5.57 9.58
C LYS A 132 -15.59 4.06 9.41
N VAL A 133 -14.69 3.39 10.12
CA VAL A 133 -14.58 1.92 10.09
C VAL A 133 -15.90 1.27 10.52
N ASP A 134 -16.48 1.69 11.63
CA ASP A 134 -17.77 1.18 12.11
C ASP A 134 -18.88 1.40 11.08
N LYS A 135 -18.93 2.59 10.46
CA LYS A 135 -19.90 2.92 9.41
C LYS A 135 -19.78 2.01 8.18
N TYR A 136 -18.56 1.73 7.73
CA TYR A 136 -18.33 1.00 6.46
C TYR A 136 -18.18 -0.52 6.64
N SER A 137 -17.85 -1.01 7.83
CA SER A 137 -17.67 -2.45 8.08
C SER A 137 -18.94 -3.27 7.82
N THR A 138 -20.12 -2.67 7.97
CA THR A 138 -21.41 -3.30 7.71
C THR A 138 -21.62 -3.63 6.23
N GLN A 139 -20.94 -2.93 5.31
CA GLN A 139 -21.01 -3.17 3.87
C GLN A 139 -20.30 -4.44 3.43
N TYR A 140 -19.47 -5.01 4.30
CA TYR A 140 -18.65 -6.19 4.02
C TYR A 140 -18.93 -7.35 4.99
N ALA A 141 -20.08 -7.34 5.68
CA ALA A 141 -20.45 -8.38 6.64
C ALA A 141 -20.44 -9.79 6.00
N ASP A 142 -20.75 -9.90 4.71
CA ASP A 142 -20.81 -11.16 3.97
C ASP A 142 -19.48 -11.58 3.31
N ALA A 143 -18.42 -10.76 3.39
CA ALA A 143 -17.15 -11.06 2.73
C ALA A 143 -16.45 -12.31 3.31
N GLY A 144 -16.80 -12.71 4.53
CA GLY A 144 -16.33 -13.97 5.15
C GLY A 144 -17.00 -15.24 4.61
N SER A 145 -18.09 -15.09 3.84
CA SER A 145 -18.90 -16.20 3.29
C SER A 145 -18.45 -16.63 1.89
N ALA A 146 -17.58 -15.85 1.24
CA ALA A 146 -17.07 -16.15 -0.09
C ALA A 146 -16.04 -17.28 0.03
N SER A 147 -16.44 -18.49 -0.42
CA SER A 147 -15.53 -19.62 -0.59
C SER A 147 -14.35 -19.19 -1.47
N MET A 148 -13.20 -19.02 -0.84
CA MET A 148 -11.95 -18.71 -1.52
C MET A 148 -11.55 -19.97 -2.28
N VAL A 149 -11.94 -20.09 -3.56
CA VAL A 149 -11.37 -21.10 -4.45
C VAL A 149 -9.88 -20.78 -4.53
N ALA A 150 -9.07 -21.62 -3.89
CA ALA A 150 -7.63 -21.52 -3.91
C ALA A 150 -7.12 -21.82 -5.32
N SER A 151 -7.13 -20.82 -6.20
CA SER A 151 -6.40 -20.89 -7.46
C SER A 151 -4.92 -20.84 -7.13
N THR A 152 -4.28 -22.02 -7.13
CA THR A 152 -2.83 -22.16 -7.03
C THR A 152 -2.20 -21.36 -8.16
N PRO A 153 -1.27 -20.41 -7.91
CA PRO A 153 -0.60 -19.71 -8.99
C PRO A 153 0.30 -20.72 -9.72
N THR A 154 -0.08 -21.09 -10.93
CA THR A 154 0.83 -21.82 -11.83
C THR A 154 1.86 -20.82 -12.33
N ILE A 155 3.09 -20.94 -11.85
CA ILE A 155 4.24 -20.17 -12.35
C ILE A 155 4.55 -20.72 -13.74
N GLY A 156 4.12 -20.00 -14.78
CA GLY A 156 4.55 -20.26 -16.15
C GLY A 156 6.05 -20.00 -16.28
N THR A 157 6.84 -21.07 -16.37
CA THR A 157 8.23 -21.00 -16.82
C THR A 157 8.24 -20.76 -18.32
N THR A 158 8.33 -19.50 -18.75
CA THR A 158 8.69 -19.19 -20.13
C THR A 158 10.20 -19.18 -20.25
N THR A 159 10.75 -20.29 -20.73
CA THR A 159 12.11 -20.38 -21.25
C THR A 159 12.20 -19.50 -22.50
N SER A 160 13.03 -18.46 -22.48
CA SER A 160 13.47 -17.77 -23.68
C SER A 160 14.99 -17.75 -23.73
N ASN A 161 15.57 -18.73 -24.42
CA ASN A 161 16.86 -18.56 -25.07
C ASN A 161 16.62 -17.87 -26.41
N ALA A 162 17.17 -16.67 -26.60
CA ALA A 162 17.67 -16.20 -27.89
C ALA A 162 18.45 -14.90 -27.71
N SER A 163 19.72 -14.96 -28.07
CA SER A 163 20.71 -13.89 -28.14
C SER A 163 20.47 -12.98 -29.35
N ALA A 164 20.98 -11.74 -29.24
CA ALA A 164 21.27 -10.76 -30.31
C ALA A 164 20.09 -10.01 -30.96
N GLU A 165 19.99 -8.69 -30.70
CA GLU A 165 20.42 -7.65 -31.67
C GLU A 165 20.38 -6.24 -31.04
N VAL A 166 21.37 -5.43 -31.43
CA VAL A 166 21.62 -4.05 -31.02
C VAL A 166 21.00 -3.12 -32.08
N ASN A 167 20.25 -2.07 -31.69
CA ASN A 167 20.38 -0.70 -32.24
C ASN A 167 19.32 0.32 -31.77
N ALA A 168 19.84 1.43 -31.23
CA ALA A 168 19.50 2.86 -31.36
C ALA A 168 18.04 3.40 -31.49
N ALA A 169 17.69 4.22 -30.48
CA ALA A 169 17.12 5.60 -30.52
C ALA A 169 15.73 5.91 -31.13
N LYS A 170 14.78 6.39 -30.29
CA LYS A 170 14.21 7.78 -30.32
C LYS A 170 13.11 8.03 -29.27
N LYS A 171 13.04 9.30 -28.82
CA LYS A 171 12.05 9.96 -27.94
C LYS A 171 10.59 9.64 -28.26
N GLN A 172 9.76 9.45 -27.22
CA GLN A 172 8.46 10.13 -26.98
C GLN A 172 7.80 9.67 -25.67
N GLN A 173 7.47 10.60 -24.77
CA GLN A 173 6.27 10.53 -23.92
C GLN A 173 5.09 11.12 -24.72
N PRO A 174 3.81 10.99 -24.32
CA PRO A 174 3.22 10.27 -23.18
C PRO A 174 2.23 9.19 -23.64
N ASN A 175 1.91 8.16 -22.85
CA ASN A 175 0.77 7.31 -23.20
C ASN A 175 -0.14 6.98 -22.02
N GLN A 176 -1.35 7.52 -22.16
CA GLN A 176 -2.59 7.10 -21.54
C GLN A 176 -2.79 5.61 -21.81
N VAL A 177 -3.05 4.82 -20.77
CA VAL A 177 -3.50 3.43 -20.96
C VAL A 177 -5.01 3.42 -20.97
N VAL A 178 -5.54 3.29 -22.19
CA VAL A 178 -6.91 2.90 -22.49
C VAL A 178 -7.16 1.51 -21.90
N MET A 179 -8.13 1.40 -20.98
CA MET A 179 -8.62 0.10 -20.50
C MET A 179 -9.61 -0.47 -21.53
N ASN A 180 -9.24 -1.56 -22.18
CA ASN A 180 -10.16 -2.33 -23.01
C ASN A 180 -10.75 -3.46 -22.14
N ILE A 181 -11.99 -3.29 -21.68
CA ILE A 181 -12.73 -4.29 -20.91
C ILE A 181 -13.70 -4.98 -21.88
N ASN A 182 -13.35 -6.18 -22.32
CA ASN A 182 -14.31 -7.08 -22.97
C ASN A 182 -14.99 -7.91 -21.88
N ASN A 183 -16.20 -7.54 -21.48
CA ASN A 183 -17.08 -8.42 -20.73
C ASN A 183 -18.43 -8.55 -21.46
N SER A 184 -18.59 -9.66 -22.19
CA SER A 184 -19.87 -10.09 -22.74
C SER A 184 -20.69 -10.73 -21.62
N ASN A 185 -21.54 -9.93 -20.97
CA ASN A 185 -22.89 -10.32 -20.54
C ASN A 185 -23.64 -9.09 -20.01
N SER A 186 -24.48 -8.54 -20.87
CA SER A 186 -25.35 -7.39 -20.62
C SER A 186 -26.66 -7.85 -19.99
N THR A 187 -27.02 -7.30 -18.84
CA THR A 187 -28.42 -7.00 -18.53
C THR A 187 -28.46 -5.71 -17.71
N ALA A 188 -29.07 -4.69 -18.31
CA ALA A 188 -28.98 -3.29 -17.90
C ALA A 188 -29.87 -2.96 -16.69
N VAL A 189 -29.33 -2.19 -15.75
CA VAL A 189 -30.11 -1.33 -14.84
C VAL A 189 -29.62 0.10 -15.04
N LYS A 190 -30.42 0.92 -15.74
CA LYS A 190 -30.21 2.37 -15.91
C LYS A 190 -30.62 3.09 -14.63
N ILE A 191 -29.75 3.93 -14.08
CA ILE A 191 -30.14 5.00 -13.14
C ILE A 191 -29.45 6.29 -13.60
N GLY A 192 -30.25 7.30 -13.94
CA GLY A 192 -29.83 8.55 -14.56
C GLY A 192 -29.13 9.51 -13.59
N ALA A 193 -28.29 10.37 -14.16
CA ALA A 193 -27.64 11.48 -13.48
C ALA A 193 -28.60 12.65 -13.24
N PRO A 194 -28.44 13.43 -12.15
CA PRO A 194 -28.87 14.81 -12.12
C PRO A 194 -27.70 15.77 -12.41
N GLN A 195 -28.02 16.77 -13.23
CA GLN A 195 -27.19 17.87 -13.71
C GLN A 195 -26.72 18.81 -12.60
N GLY A 196 -25.63 19.54 -12.87
CA GLY A 196 -24.89 20.34 -11.90
C GLY A 196 -25.44 21.73 -11.56
N SER A 197 -24.68 22.41 -10.69
CA SER A 197 -24.73 23.87 -10.53
C SER A 197 -23.40 24.42 -10.00
N SER A 198 -23.08 25.61 -10.47
CA SER A 198 -21.80 26.33 -10.51
C SER A 198 -21.38 27.05 -9.21
N THR A 199 -20.10 27.43 -9.17
CA THR A 199 -19.48 28.66 -8.58
C THR A 199 -18.88 28.59 -7.16
N THR A 200 -17.56 28.80 -7.04
CA THR A 200 -16.90 30.03 -6.51
C THR A 200 -15.51 29.76 -5.95
N ILE A 201 -14.56 30.61 -6.33
CA ILE A 201 -13.14 30.64 -5.96
C ILE A 201 -12.95 31.68 -4.83
N ALA A 202 -12.29 31.33 -3.71
CA ALA A 202 -11.64 32.29 -2.77
C ALA A 202 -10.76 31.51 -1.74
N ARG A 203 -9.41 31.59 -1.80
CA ARG A 203 -8.44 32.50 -1.11
C ARG A 203 -7.84 31.94 0.21
N PRO A 204 -6.56 32.23 0.52
CA PRO A 204 -5.73 31.46 1.46
C PRO A 204 -5.84 31.94 2.91
N ILE A 205 -5.52 31.03 3.84
CA ILE A 205 -5.59 31.24 5.29
C ILE A 205 -4.23 31.70 5.80
N THR A 206 -4.24 32.81 6.55
CA THR A 206 -3.15 33.44 7.34
C THR A 206 -2.49 32.51 8.34
#